data_AF-A0A4Q6BZQ3-F1
#
_entry.id   AF-A0A4Q6BZQ3-F1
#
_cell.length_a   1.000
_cell.length_b   1.000
_cell.length_c   1.000
_cell.angle_alpha   90.00
_cell.angle_beta   90.00
_cell.angle_gamma   90.00
#
_symmetry.space_group_name_H-M   'P 1'
#
loop_
_entity.id
_entity.type
_entity.pdbx_description
1 polymer ?
#
loop_
_entity_poly.entity_id
_entity_poly.type
_entity_poly.pdbx_seq_one_letter_code
_entity_poly.pdbx_strand_id
1 'polypeptide(L)'
;PAELLRKGRFDEIFFVDLPDPDTRVELLKLHLARRKLAEADFALPALAAAADGFSGAEIEQAIVAALYTAHADARPLDTELLMQEIRNSRPLSVLMAEQVSALRAWAGERTVPAD
;
A
#
# COMPACT_ATOMS: atom_id res chain seq x y z
N PRO A 1 -3.01 15.17 -23.90
CA PRO A 1 -3.74 15.67 -25.09
C PRO A 1 -5.15 15.08 -25.16
N ALA A 2 -6.18 15.89 -25.41
CA ALA A 2 -7.58 15.43 -25.50
C ALA A 2 -7.80 14.35 -26.59
N GLU A 3 -6.86 14.20 -27.51
CA GLU A 3 -6.87 13.15 -28.54
C GLU A 3 -6.67 11.72 -28.03
N LEU A 4 -6.11 11.52 -26.83
CA LEU A 4 -5.92 10.18 -26.26
C LEU A 4 -7.23 9.65 -25.63
N LEU A 5 -8.09 10.53 -25.13
CA LEU A 5 -9.32 10.16 -24.39
C LEU A 5 -10.54 9.98 -25.30
N ARG A 6 -10.34 9.96 -26.62
CA ARG A 6 -11.42 9.81 -27.60
C ARG A 6 -11.71 8.33 -27.82
N LYS A 7 -12.99 7.96 -27.78
CA LYS A 7 -13.49 6.58 -28.00
C LYS A 7 -12.87 5.99 -29.29
N GLY A 8 -12.25 4.80 -29.20
CA GLY A 8 -11.53 4.14 -30.29
C GLY A 8 -9.99 4.23 -30.23
N ARG A 9 -9.39 4.69 -29.12
CA ARG A 9 -7.93 4.68 -28.88
C ARG A 9 -7.56 4.17 -27.48
N PHE A 10 -8.13 4.79 -26.45
CA PHE A 10 -8.20 4.26 -25.09
C PHE A 10 -9.67 4.01 -24.82
N ASP A 11 -10.09 2.75 -24.93
CA ASP A 11 -11.51 2.40 -24.88
C ASP A 11 -12.06 2.40 -23.44
N GLU A 12 -11.19 2.23 -22.44
CA GLU A 12 -11.57 2.19 -21.04
C GLU A 12 -10.43 2.72 -20.16
N ILE A 13 -10.77 3.53 -19.15
CA ILE A 13 -9.82 4.05 -18.17
C ILE A 13 -10.16 3.38 -16.86
N PHE A 14 -9.17 2.69 -16.28
CA PHE A 14 -9.32 2.05 -14.98
C PHE A 14 -8.77 2.96 -13.88
N PHE A 15 -9.51 3.08 -12.79
CA PHE A 15 -9.05 3.75 -11.58
C PHE A 15 -8.66 2.71 -10.54
N VAL A 16 -7.38 2.71 -10.18
CA VAL A 16 -6.81 1.88 -9.12
C VAL A 16 -6.73 2.74 -7.87
N ASP A 17 -7.54 2.43 -6.87
CA ASP A 17 -7.49 3.10 -5.57
C ASP A 17 -6.45 2.43 -4.66
N LEU A 18 -6.39 2.87 -3.40
CA LEU A 18 -5.61 2.23 -2.35
C LEU A 18 -6.08 0.77 -2.16
N PRO A 19 -5.13 -0.15 -1.86
CA PRO A 19 -5.45 -1.55 -1.66
C PRO A 19 -6.43 -1.74 -0.50
N ASP A 20 -7.41 -2.61 -0.68
CA ASP A 20 -8.30 -3.09 0.37
C ASP A 20 -7.54 -3.97 1.41
N PRO A 21 -8.15 -4.34 2.54
CA PRO A 21 -7.49 -5.12 3.58
C PRO A 21 -6.88 -6.46 3.10
N ASP A 22 -7.56 -7.19 2.22
CA ASP A 22 -7.09 -8.48 1.72
C ASP A 22 -5.93 -8.27 0.73
N THR A 23 -6.05 -7.28 -0.15
CA THR A 23 -4.94 -6.87 -1.04
C THR A 23 -3.72 -6.43 -0.24
N ARG A 24 -3.89 -5.73 0.89
CA ARG A 24 -2.78 -5.36 1.78
C ARG A 24 -2.10 -6.57 2.41
N VAL A 25 -2.85 -7.62 2.77
CA VAL A 25 -2.26 -8.89 3.25
C VAL A 25 -1.40 -9.52 2.16
N GLU A 26 -1.88 -9.58 0.92
CA GLU A 26 -1.12 -10.14 -0.19
C GLU A 26 0.13 -9.31 -0.52
N LEU A 27 0.04 -7.98 -0.45
CA LEU A 27 1.21 -7.10 -0.58
C LEU A 27 2.24 -7.35 0.52
N LEU A 28 1.82 -7.46 1.78
CA LEU A 28 2.71 -7.81 2.90
C LEU A 28 3.43 -9.14 2.62
N LYS A 29 2.68 -10.20 2.26
CA LYS A 29 3.27 -11.51 1.90
C LYS A 29 4.28 -11.40 0.77
N LEU A 30 3.92 -10.70 -0.31
CA LEU A 30 4.79 -10.49 -1.47
C LEU A 30 6.11 -9.82 -1.07
N HIS A 31 6.04 -8.73 -0.31
CA HIS A 31 7.23 -7.96 0.07
C HIS A 31 8.08 -8.68 1.13
N LEU A 32 7.47 -9.45 2.05
CA LEU A 32 8.17 -10.33 2.99
C LEU A 32 8.89 -11.48 2.25
N ALA A 33 8.20 -12.17 1.33
CA ALA A 33 8.76 -13.26 0.55
C ALA A 33 9.95 -12.81 -0.32
N ARG A 34 9.84 -11.63 -0.96
CA ARG A 34 10.96 -11.01 -1.71
C ARG A 34 12.22 -10.81 -0.86
N ARG A 35 12.06 -10.66 0.45
CA ARG A 35 13.13 -10.47 1.44
C ARG A 35 13.50 -11.76 2.18
N LYS A 36 12.96 -12.91 1.76
CA LYS A 36 13.18 -14.23 2.37
C LYS A 36 12.76 -14.32 3.84
N LEU A 37 11.72 -13.57 4.20
CA LEU A 37 11.09 -13.64 5.52
C LEU A 37 9.89 -14.59 5.44
N ALA A 38 9.76 -15.48 6.42
CA ALA A 38 8.65 -16.43 6.44
C ALA A 38 7.38 -15.73 6.92
N GLU A 39 6.32 -15.75 6.11
CA GLU A 39 5.04 -15.11 6.43
C GLU A 39 4.42 -15.60 7.75
N ALA A 40 4.71 -16.84 8.15
CA ALA A 40 4.24 -17.46 9.38
C ALA A 40 4.75 -16.76 10.66
N ASP A 41 5.83 -15.98 10.56
CA ASP A 41 6.40 -15.23 11.68
C ASP A 41 5.65 -13.90 11.92
N PHE A 42 4.69 -13.55 11.06
CA PHE A 42 4.01 -12.26 11.05
C PHE A 42 2.51 -12.38 11.25
N ALA A 43 1.94 -11.55 12.13
CA ALA A 43 0.50 -11.40 12.27
C ALA A 43 -0.08 -10.52 11.14
N LEU A 44 -0.10 -11.06 9.91
CA LEU A 44 -0.44 -10.31 8.70
C LEU A 44 -1.79 -9.58 8.76
N PRO A 45 -2.90 -10.15 9.29
CA PRO A 45 -4.17 -9.43 9.36
C PRO A 45 -4.09 -8.18 10.24
N ALA A 46 -3.33 -8.25 11.35
CA ALA A 46 -3.14 -7.11 12.24
C ALA A 46 -2.28 -6.01 11.58
N LEU A 47 -1.23 -6.42 10.87
CA LEU A 47 -0.35 -5.50 10.13
C LEU A 47 -1.11 -4.81 8.99
N ALA A 48 -1.94 -5.55 8.23
CA ALA A 48 -2.75 -5.01 7.15
C ALA A 48 -3.81 -4.03 7.66
N ALA A 49 -4.39 -4.28 8.85
CA ALA A 49 -5.30 -3.35 9.49
C ALA A 49 -4.59 -2.06 9.95
N ALA A 50 -3.36 -2.18 10.46
CA ALA A 50 -2.57 -1.02 10.86
C ALA A 50 -2.08 -0.18 9.66
N ALA A 51 -1.88 -0.81 8.51
CA ALA A 51 -1.50 -0.15 7.26
C ALA A 51 -2.71 0.39 6.46
N ASP A 52 -3.83 0.68 7.12
CA ASP A 52 -4.99 1.25 6.44
C ASP A 52 -4.64 2.61 5.81
N GLY A 53 -5.06 2.80 4.56
CA GLY A 53 -4.72 3.97 3.77
C GLY A 53 -3.30 3.98 3.19
N PHE A 54 -2.50 2.92 3.36
CA PHE A 54 -1.19 2.82 2.72
C PHE A 54 -1.34 2.40 1.27
N SER A 55 -0.54 2.98 0.39
CA SER A 55 -0.26 2.42 -0.94
C SER A 55 0.67 1.20 -0.84
N GLY A 56 0.76 0.41 -1.92
CA GLY A 56 1.71 -0.70 -1.98
C GLY A 56 3.18 -0.27 -1.78
N ALA A 57 3.54 0.93 -2.26
CA ALA A 57 4.87 1.48 -2.04
C ALA A 57 5.13 1.78 -0.55
N GLU A 58 4.14 2.31 0.16
CA GLU A 58 4.28 2.60 1.59
C GLU A 58 4.36 1.34 2.44
N ILE A 59 3.62 0.28 2.08
CA ILE A 59 3.77 -1.05 2.71
C ILE A 59 5.19 -1.58 2.53
N GLU A 60 5.74 -1.47 1.32
CA GLU A 60 7.12 -1.86 1.05
C GLU A 60 8.12 -1.04 1.88
N GLN A 61 7.95 0.28 1.94
CA GLN A 61 8.85 1.14 2.70
C GLN A 61 8.78 0.88 4.21
N ALA A 62 7.61 0.56 4.76
CA ALA A 62 7.49 0.17 6.16
C ALA A 62 8.32 -1.08 6.49
N ILE A 63 8.30 -2.09 5.60
CA ILE A 63 9.14 -3.31 5.76
C ILE A 63 10.62 -2.98 5.65
N VAL A 64 11.00 -2.09 4.70
CA VAL A 64 12.39 -1.67 4.53
C VAL A 64 12.90 -0.92 5.77
N ALA A 65 12.12 0.02 6.30
CA ALA A 65 12.43 0.74 7.53
C ALA A 65 12.58 -0.23 8.71
N ALA A 66 11.64 -1.16 8.87
CA ALA A 66 11.67 -2.13 9.97
C ALA A 66 12.89 -3.05 9.90
N LEU A 67 13.34 -3.43 8.69
CA LEU A 67 14.58 -4.17 8.50
C LEU A 67 15.82 -3.36 8.91
N TYR A 68 15.87 -2.07 8.59
CA TYR A 68 16.97 -1.22 9.04
C TYR A 68 17.00 -1.11 10.56
N THR A 69 15.85 -0.92 11.20
CA THR A 69 15.74 -0.86 12.66
C THR A 69 16.15 -2.21 13.29
N ALA A 70 15.65 -3.33 12.76
CA ALA A 70 16.00 -4.67 13.23
C ALA A 70 17.51 -4.95 13.15
N HIS A 71 18.13 -4.53 12.04
CA HIS A 71 19.56 -4.67 11.83
C HIS A 71 20.38 -3.82 12.81
N ALA A 72 19.97 -2.57 13.05
CA ALA A 72 20.60 -1.69 14.02
C ALA A 72 20.54 -2.25 15.45
N ASP A 73 19.41 -2.89 15.80
CA ASP A 73 19.18 -3.51 17.10
C ASP A 73 19.75 -4.94 17.23
N ALA A 74 20.40 -5.46 16.17
CA ALA A 74 20.94 -6.82 16.11
C ALA A 74 19.91 -7.92 16.48
N ARG A 75 18.65 -7.74 16.08
CA ARG A 75 17.55 -8.70 16.31
C ARG A 75 16.84 -9.03 15.00
N PRO A 76 16.16 -10.20 14.89
CA PRO A 76 15.30 -10.48 13.76
C PRO A 76 14.12 -9.51 13.71
N LEU A 77 13.66 -9.21 12.49
CA LEU A 77 12.40 -8.50 12.28
C LEU A 77 11.23 -9.38 12.73
N ASP A 78 10.31 -8.83 13.52
CA ASP A 78 9.11 -9.49 13.97
C ASP A 78 7.86 -8.59 13.77
N THR A 79 6.70 -9.12 14.14
CA THR A 79 5.42 -8.42 14.04
C THR A 79 5.42 -7.09 14.81
N GLU A 80 6.03 -7.05 16.00
CA GLU A 80 5.98 -5.87 16.87
C GLU A 80 6.74 -4.71 16.25
N LEU A 81 7.95 -4.97 15.77
CA LEU A 81 8.78 -3.95 15.17
C LEU A 81 8.18 -3.42 13.85
N LEU A 82 7.66 -4.31 12.99
CA LEU A 82 6.99 -3.89 11.76
C LEU A 82 5.73 -3.06 12.06
N MET A 83 4.95 -3.46 13.07
CA MET A 83 3.79 -2.70 13.53
C MET A 83 4.17 -1.29 14.00
N GLN A 84 5.31 -1.15 14.69
CA GLN A 84 5.81 0.15 15.14
C GLN A 84 6.16 1.07 13.95
N GLU A 85 6.86 0.56 12.94
CA GLU A 85 7.20 1.36 11.74
C GLU A 85 5.98 1.79 10.93
N ILE A 86 4.98 0.90 10.81
CA ILE A 86 3.69 1.24 10.18
C ILE A 86 3.03 2.40 10.95
N ARG A 87 2.95 2.32 12.28
CA ARG A 87 2.30 3.35 13.12
C ARG A 87 3.06 4.68 13.16
N ASN A 88 4.38 4.64 13.01
CA ASN A 88 5.21 5.84 12.96
C ASN A 88 5.13 6.56 11.62
N SER A 89 4.61 5.89 10.59
CA SER A 89 4.47 6.44 9.25
C SER A 89 3.10 7.12 9.10
N ARG A 90 3.09 8.30 8.47
CA ARG A 90 1.84 8.96 8.05
C ARG A 90 1.64 8.71 6.57
N PRO A 91 0.57 8.00 6.16
CA PRO A 91 0.39 7.68 4.76
C PRO A 91 0.01 8.91 3.92
N LEU A 92 0.32 8.85 2.63
CA LEU A 92 0.01 9.89 1.65
C LEU A 92 -1.49 10.17 1.56
N SER A 93 -2.32 9.14 1.76
CA SER A 93 -3.77 9.26 1.83
C SER A 93 -4.28 10.20 2.92
N VAL A 94 -3.49 10.36 3.99
CA VAL A 94 -3.76 11.30 5.08
C VAL A 94 -3.06 12.63 4.85
N LEU A 95 -1.80 12.62 4.41
CA LEU A 95 -1.02 13.85 4.19
C LEU A 95 -1.53 14.69 3.01
N MET A 96 -2.12 14.05 2.00
CA MET A 96 -2.66 14.66 0.78
C MET A 96 -4.14 14.32 0.60
N ALA A 97 -4.89 14.29 1.70
CA ALA A 97 -6.29 13.86 1.73
C ALA A 97 -7.17 14.61 0.72
N GLU A 98 -6.98 15.92 0.56
CA GLU A 98 -7.74 16.73 -0.40
C GLU A 98 -7.48 16.31 -1.85
N GLN A 99 -6.23 15.99 -2.18
CA GLN A 99 -5.82 15.60 -3.53
C GLN A 99 -6.33 14.19 -3.86
N VAL A 100 -6.26 13.28 -2.90
CA VAL A 100 -6.81 11.93 -3.02
C VAL A 100 -8.33 11.97 -3.19
N SER A 101 -9.02 12.78 -2.39
CA SER A 101 -10.46 12.97 -2.53
C SER A 101 -10.84 13.59 -3.88
N ALA A 102 -10.09 14.58 -4.36
CA ALA A 102 -10.32 15.18 -5.66
C ALA A 102 -10.11 14.18 -6.80
N LEU A 103 -9.10 13.32 -6.71
CA LEU A 103 -8.83 12.28 -7.69
C LEU A 103 -9.95 11.23 -7.73
N ARG A 104 -10.41 10.75 -6.55
CA ARG A 104 -11.55 9.83 -6.45
C ARG A 104 -12.83 10.41 -7.03
N ALA A 105 -13.12 11.68 -6.73
CA ALA A 105 -14.28 12.38 -7.27
C ALA A 105 -14.19 12.54 -8.80
N TRP A 106 -13.00 12.84 -9.33
CA TRP A 106 -12.77 12.90 -10.77
C TRP A 106 -13.02 11.53 -11.43
N ALA A 107 -12.52 10.45 -10.82
CA ALA A 107 -12.60 9.09 -11.33
C ALA A 107 -14.05 8.53 -11.35
N GLY A 108 -14.86 8.79 -10.33
CA GLY A 108 -16.18 8.19 -10.18
C GLY A 108 -17.15 8.35 -11.37
N GLU A 109 -17.03 9.42 -12.15
CA GLU A 109 -17.87 9.65 -13.33
C GLU A 109 -17.17 9.29 -14.66
N ARG A 110 -15.89 8.92 -14.63
CA ARG A 110 -14.99 8.94 -15.79
C ARG A 110 -14.19 7.66 -16.00
N THR A 111 -14.22 6.74 -15.05
CA THR A 111 -13.39 5.52 -15.06
C THR A 111 -14.18 4.30 -14.58
N VAL A 112 -13.67 3.12 -14.91
CA VAL A 112 -14.10 1.84 -14.33
C VAL A 112 -13.21 1.53 -13.12
N PRO A 113 -13.74 1.11 -11.98
CA PRO A 113 -12.91 0.67 -10.86
C PRO A 113 -12.09 -0.57 -11.26
N ALA A 114 -10.82 -0.59 -10.87
CA ALA A 114 -10.00 -1.79 -10.91
C ALA A 114 -10.12 -2.51 -9.56
N ASP A 115 -10.74 -3.70 -9.58
CA ASP A 115 -10.75 -4.63 -8.45
C ASP A 115 -9.49 -5.52 -8.49
#